data_AF-Q8GCU3-F1
#
_entry.id   AF-Q8GCU3-F1
#
_cell.length_a   1.000
_cell.length_b   1.000
_cell.length_c   1.000
_cell.angle_alpha   90.00
_cell.angle_beta   90.00
_cell.angle_gamma   90.00
#
_symmetry.space_group_name_H-M   'P 1'
#
loop_
_entity.id
_entity.type
_entity.pdbx_description
1 polymer ?
#
loop_
_entity_poly.entity_id
_entity_poly.type
_entity_poly.pdbx_seq_one_letter_code
_entity_poly.pdbx_strand_id
1 'polypeptide(L)'
;MGGALYYFLVGMLIGGAAIWFITYTQFKNISFKWWEWSLMALSLLLVSSIFQHMYSSMSVEMEYQSAFMYLGVFGTLAVILNLIVWRTYSGRKE
;
A
#
# COMPACT_ATOMS: atom_id res chain seq x y z
N MET A 1 -14.17 -17.43 4.08
CA MET A 1 -14.74 -16.28 3.35
C MET A 1 -14.54 -16.55 1.87
N GLY A 2 -15.53 -16.37 0.98
CA GLY A 2 -15.30 -16.58 -0.46
C GLY A 2 -14.29 -15.59 -1.02
N GLY A 3 -13.49 -15.99 -2.03
CA GLY A 3 -12.45 -15.13 -2.59
C GLY A 3 -12.96 -13.79 -3.13
N ALA A 4 -14.14 -13.77 -3.74
CA ALA A 4 -14.77 -12.53 -4.20
C ALA A 4 -15.05 -11.54 -3.05
N LEU A 5 -15.56 -12.03 -1.92
CA LEU A 5 -15.82 -11.19 -0.75
C LEU A 5 -14.50 -10.68 -0.13
N TYR A 6 -13.46 -11.51 -0.12
CA TYR A 6 -12.12 -11.08 0.31
C TYR A 6 -11.59 -9.91 -0.51
N TYR A 7 -11.56 -10.05 -1.84
CA TYR A 7 -11.06 -9.00 -2.72
C TYR A 7 -11.90 -7.72 -2.64
N PHE A 8 -13.22 -7.85 -2.50
CA PHE A 8 -14.10 -6.71 -2.29
C PHE A 8 -13.75 -5.93 -1.01
N LEU A 9 -13.60 -6.63 0.13
CA LEU A 9 -13.28 -5.97 1.40
C LEU A 9 -11.87 -5.36 1.40
N VAL A 10 -10.88 -6.04 0.84
CA VAL A 10 -9.52 -5.49 0.68
C VAL A 10 -9.55 -4.25 -0.22
N GLY A 11 -10.24 -4.32 -1.35
CA GLY A 11 -10.40 -3.19 -2.27
C GLY A 11 -11.07 -1.99 -1.61
N MET A 12 -12.12 -2.22 -0.81
CA MET A 12 -12.76 -1.16 -0.02
C MET A 12 -11.82 -0.53 1.00
N LEU A 13 -11.01 -1.32 1.70
CA LEU A 13 -10.06 -0.80 2.68
C LEU A 13 -8.97 0.04 2.01
N ILE A 14 -8.37 -0.47 0.93
CA ILE A 14 -7.32 0.24 0.18
C ILE A 14 -7.88 1.51 -0.46
N GLY A 15 -9.04 1.43 -1.12
CA GLY A 15 -9.69 2.58 -1.73
C GLY A 15 -10.13 3.63 -0.72
N GLY A 16 -10.72 3.20 0.40
CA GLY A 16 -11.10 4.08 1.50
C GLY A 16 -9.90 4.79 2.12
N ALA A 17 -8.79 4.07 2.36
CA ALA A 17 -7.55 4.66 2.85
C ALA A 17 -6.96 5.68 1.86
N ALA A 18 -7.00 5.40 0.56
CA ALA A 18 -6.53 6.32 -0.47
C ALA A 18 -7.38 7.61 -0.53
N ILE A 19 -8.71 7.49 -0.49
CA ILE A 19 -9.62 8.65 -0.45
C ILE A 19 -9.39 9.47 0.81
N TRP A 20 -9.31 8.81 1.96
CA TRP A 20 -9.03 9.48 3.24
C TRP A 20 -7.71 10.24 3.18
N PHE A 21 -6.65 9.60 2.66
CA PHE A 21 -5.34 10.22 2.54
C PHE A 21 -5.36 11.45 1.63
N ILE A 22 -5.98 11.37 0.45
CA ILE A 22 -6.10 12.51 -0.49
C ILE A 22 -6.92 13.64 0.16
N THR A 23 -8.01 13.32 0.84
CA THR A 23 -8.86 14.32 1.51
C THR A 23 -8.09 15.00 2.65
N TYR A 24 -7.32 14.22 3.42
CA TYR A 24 -6.48 14.74 4.50
C TYR A 24 -5.40 15.69 3.97
N THR A 25 -4.75 15.36 2.85
CA THR A 25 -3.69 16.18 2.27
C THR A 25 -4.26 17.48 1.71
N GLN A 26 -5.44 17.44 1.08
CA GLN A 26 -6.17 18.65 0.66
C GLN A 26 -6.55 19.53 1.85
N PHE A 27 -7.14 18.96 2.90
CA PHE A 27 -7.53 19.70 4.12
C PHE A 27 -6.34 20.39 4.79
N LYS A 28 -5.16 19.77 4.73
CA LYS A 28 -3.92 20.29 5.31
C LYS A 28 -3.09 21.14 4.34
N ASN A 29 -3.61 21.47 3.15
CA ASN A 29 -2.89 22.18 2.08
C ASN A 29 -1.50 21.58 1.79
N ILE A 30 -1.42 20.26 1.82
CA ILE A 30 -0.19 19.51 1.55
C ILE A 30 0.00 19.38 0.06
N SER A 31 1.09 19.96 -0.46
CA SER A 31 1.47 19.84 -1.87
C SER A 31 2.61 18.83 -2.04
N PHE A 32 2.29 17.74 -2.76
CA PHE A 32 3.26 16.75 -3.21
C PHE A 32 3.69 17.03 -4.65
N LYS A 33 4.95 16.74 -4.96
CA LYS A 33 5.47 16.75 -6.34
C LYS A 33 4.90 15.57 -7.12
N TRP A 34 4.86 15.69 -8.45
CA TRP A 34 4.35 14.62 -9.33
C TRP A 34 5.00 13.26 -9.08
N TRP A 35 6.31 13.22 -8.82
CA TRP A 35 7.03 11.96 -8.59
C TRP A 35 6.74 11.36 -7.21
N GLU A 36 6.36 12.17 -6.21
CA GLU A 36 5.94 11.66 -4.90
C GLU A 36 4.60 10.92 -5.04
N TRP A 37 3.70 11.43 -5.88
CA TRP A 37 2.49 10.70 -6.26
C TRP A 37 2.81 9.37 -6.94
N SER A 38 3.80 9.33 -7.84
CA SER A 38 4.23 8.08 -8.47
C SER A 38 4.77 7.06 -7.47
N LEU A 39 5.58 7.50 -6.49
CA LEU A 39 6.11 6.61 -5.44
C LEU A 39 5.00 6.08 -4.52
N MET A 40 4.04 6.94 -4.13
CA MET A 40 2.88 6.52 -3.34
C MET A 40 1.99 5.54 -4.11
N ALA A 41 1.73 5.79 -5.40
CA ALA A 41 0.98 4.88 -6.25
C ALA A 41 1.67 3.52 -6.41
N LEU A 42 3.00 3.52 -6.63
CA LEU A 42 3.78 2.28 -6.68
C LEU A 42 3.73 1.52 -5.35
N SER A 43 3.85 2.22 -4.23
CA SER A 43 3.68 1.60 -2.92
C SER A 43 2.28 0.99 -2.74
N LEU A 44 1.24 1.65 -3.23
CA LEU A 44 -0.13 1.15 -3.13
C LEU A 44 -0.32 -0.15 -3.95
N LEU A 45 0.32 -0.23 -5.12
CA LEU A 45 0.34 -1.43 -5.95
C LEU A 45 1.06 -2.59 -5.25
N LEU A 46 2.21 -2.31 -4.60
CA LEU A 46 2.92 -3.31 -3.81
C LEU A 46 2.07 -3.83 -2.64
N VAL A 47 1.40 -2.92 -1.90
CA VAL A 47 0.50 -3.33 -0.82
C VAL A 47 -0.66 -4.18 -1.34
N SER A 48 -1.23 -3.81 -2.48
CA SER A 48 -2.31 -4.58 -3.12
C SER A 48 -1.83 -5.98 -3.54
N SER A 49 -0.62 -6.09 -4.11
CA SER A 49 -0.06 -7.39 -4.52
C SER A 49 0.24 -8.30 -3.33
N ILE A 50 0.65 -7.73 -2.18
CA ILE A 50 0.82 -8.48 -0.94
C ILE A 50 -0.50 -9.13 -0.51
N PHE A 51 -1.61 -8.39 -0.49
CA PHE A 51 -2.91 -8.97 -0.13
C PHE A 51 -3.32 -10.09 -1.10
N GLN A 52 -3.15 -9.87 -2.40
CA GLN A 52 -3.43 -10.90 -3.41
C GLN A 52 -2.59 -12.16 -3.19
N HIS A 53 -1.28 -12.01 -3.01
CA HIS A 53 -0.35 -13.12 -2.83
C HIS A 53 -0.59 -13.85 -1.51
N MET A 54 -0.84 -13.13 -0.42
CA MET A 54 -1.16 -13.73 0.87
C MET A 54 -2.43 -14.56 0.79
N TYR A 55 -3.47 -14.07 0.11
CA TYR A 55 -4.71 -14.83 -0.06
C TYR A 55 -4.49 -16.11 -0.86
N SER A 56 -3.80 -16.03 -2.01
CA SER A 56 -3.48 -17.21 -2.84
C SER A 56 -2.70 -18.24 -2.05
N SER A 57 -1.58 -17.82 -1.45
CA SER A 57 -0.68 -18.74 -0.78
C SER A 57 -1.27 -19.34 0.48
N MET A 58 -2.03 -18.59 1.28
CA MET A 58 -2.62 -19.11 2.52
C MET A 58 -3.91 -19.91 2.33
N SER A 59 -4.72 -19.57 1.32
CA SER A 59 -6.08 -20.12 1.18
C SER A 59 -6.23 -21.13 0.04
N VAL A 60 -5.34 -21.08 -0.96
CA VAL A 60 -5.39 -21.96 -2.13
C VAL A 60 -4.22 -22.94 -2.11
N GLU A 61 -3.00 -22.44 -1.92
CA GLU A 61 -1.78 -23.26 -1.98
C GLU A 61 -1.38 -23.87 -0.63
N MET A 62 -1.90 -23.33 0.48
CA MET A 62 -1.52 -23.71 1.86
C MET A 62 -0.02 -23.52 2.16
N GLU A 63 0.65 -22.63 1.42
CA GLU A 63 2.07 -22.30 1.54
C GLU A 63 2.28 -21.03 2.37
N TYR A 64 2.13 -21.16 3.69
CA TYR A 64 2.27 -20.01 4.62
C TYR A 64 3.65 -19.36 4.57
N GLN A 65 4.71 -20.14 4.39
CA GLN A 65 6.07 -19.61 4.30
C GLN A 65 6.23 -18.65 3.11
N SER A 66 5.70 -19.02 1.94
CA SER A 66 5.72 -18.19 0.74
C SER A 66 4.98 -16.86 0.98
N ALA A 67 3.80 -16.92 1.61
CA ALA A 67 3.02 -15.74 1.96
C ALA A 67 3.80 -14.75 2.84
N PHE A 68 4.45 -15.24 3.90
CA PHE A 68 5.23 -14.39 4.80
C PHE A 68 6.53 -13.87 4.20
N MET A 69 7.20 -14.65 3.33
CA MET A 69 8.38 -14.18 2.61
C MET A 69 8.02 -13.07 1.62
N TYR A 70 6.93 -13.22 0.87
CA TYR A 70 6.43 -12.18 -0.05
C TYR A 70 6.06 -10.89 0.72
N LEU A 71 5.33 -11.02 1.83
CA LEU A 71 5.03 -9.90 2.73
C LEU A 71 6.32 -9.22 3.24
N GLY A 72 7.31 -10.00 3.68
CA GLY A 72 8.56 -9.46 4.20
C GLY A 72 9.32 -8.63 3.17
N VAL A 73 9.48 -9.14 1.95
CA VAL A 73 10.23 -8.46 0.89
C VAL A 73 9.45 -7.26 0.35
N PHE A 74 8.24 -7.47 -0.16
CA PHE A 74 7.46 -6.41 -0.80
C PHE A 74 6.90 -5.42 0.22
N GLY A 75 6.60 -5.85 1.43
CA GLY A 75 6.18 -4.98 2.52
C GLY A 75 7.30 -4.05 2.96
N THR A 76 8.54 -4.55 3.09
CA THR A 76 9.70 -3.71 3.37
C THR A 76 9.93 -2.68 2.26
N LEU A 77 9.83 -3.09 0.99
CA LEU A 77 9.95 -2.17 -0.14
C LEU A 77 8.87 -1.09 -0.12
N ALA A 78 7.60 -1.46 0.14
CA ALA A 78 6.51 -0.50 0.27
C ALA A 78 6.77 0.50 1.42
N VAL A 79 7.25 0.04 2.57
CA VAL A 79 7.61 0.90 3.70
C VAL A 79 8.73 1.88 3.31
N ILE A 80 9.79 1.41 2.64
CA ILE A 80 10.89 2.27 2.17
C ILE A 80 10.39 3.35 1.23
N LEU A 81 9.53 3.02 0.26
CA LEU A 81 8.96 4.01 -0.67
C LEU A 81 8.18 5.11 0.08
N ASN A 82 7.36 4.72 1.06
CA ASN A 82 6.63 5.69 1.88
C ASN A 82 7.56 6.54 2.75
N LEU A 83 8.62 5.95 3.32
CA LEU A 83 9.61 6.69 4.11
C LEU A 83 10.38 7.71 3.26
N ILE A 84 10.70 7.37 2.00
CA ILE A 84 11.31 8.31 1.07
C ILE A 84 10.38 9.51 0.85
N VAL A 85 9.11 9.27 0.53
CA VAL A 85 8.12 10.34 0.32
C VAL A 85 7.95 11.20 1.57
N TRP A 86 7.87 10.59 2.75
CA TRP A 86 7.76 11.32 4.02
C TRP A 86 9.00 12.19 4.27
N ARG A 87 10.20 11.64 4.10
CA ARG A 87 11.45 12.37 4.31
C ARG A 87 11.60 13.53 3.34
N THR A 88 11.32 13.31 2.05
CA THR A 88 11.45 14.36 1.03
C THR A 88 10.42 15.45 1.20
N TYR A 89 9.20 15.11 1.62
CA TYR A 89 8.19 16.10 1.94
C TYR A 89 8.55 16.92 3.17
N SER A 90 8.98 16.27 4.26
CA SER A 90 9.34 16.94 5.51
C SER A 90 10.53 17.86 5.35
N GLY A 91 11.56 17.43 4.61
CA GLY A 91 12.74 18.26 4.33
C GLY A 91 12.49 19.45 3.40
N ARG A 92 11.29 19.59 2.81
CA ARG A 92 10.89 20.82 2.08
C ARG A 92 10.09 21.80 2.95
N LYS A 93 9.65 21.36 4.13
CA LYS A 93 8.90 22.21 5.06
C LYS A 93 9.80 23.01 6.00
N GLU A 94 11.01 22.51 6.23
CA GLU A 94 12.11 23.23 6.88
C GLU A 94 12.64 24.33 5.95
#